data_AF-A0A9X0TSY6-F1
#
_entry.id   AF-A0A9X0TSY6-F1
#
_cell.length_a   1.000
_cell.length_b   1.000
_cell.length_c   1.000
_cell.angle_alpha   90.00
_cell.angle_beta   90.00
_cell.angle_gamma   90.00
#
_symmetry.space_group_name_H-M   'P 1'
#
loop_
_entity.id
_entity.type
_entity.pdbx_description
1 polymer ?
#
loop_
_entity_poly.entity_id
_entity_poly.type
_entity_poly.pdbx_seq_one_letter_code
_entity_poly.pdbx_strand_id
1 'polypeptide(L)'
;MHPRVEVTIDGQPVAGTFYERLKSITVTDKEGLKSDTVDIELNDGSPDFLALPRKGAIIAVRMGYGQNLGSLGTFTADKINGACLPYGLSISGKAVDFRSGKLKERQERAWDKKSLGDIVSQIADESGLTPAIDSDLSKFVYDWIGQQDESNLHFLRRLAQRHNGLFSIKQGRLLFSKLGSGRSASGNNIGSVIVTPEMVQLGSLKFDIGDRTKYSKVVAYYQDSDKAQRVEIEADADADGESVYRIPEPFSSPDEADKAAQAKAKSLKRGEGSTSVTVIGDTSICAGAPLLYAGIRPGLDGVPYIIDTATHKYVAKGTFTTDISGKLYDGKSSTEGDDDDGGGSSRGAGGSKAETEGGGKVAPNSAPGTPATPAHFLTPRLGRTDEN
;
A
#
# COMPACT_ATOMS: atom_id res chain seq x y z
N MET A 1 -22.51 -20.18 -2.62
CA MET A 1 -21.07 -20.39 -2.93
C MET A 1 -20.41 -20.97 -1.68
N HIS A 2 -19.57 -22.01 -1.80
CA HIS A 2 -18.89 -22.60 -0.64
C HIS A 2 -17.45 -22.11 -0.57
N PRO A 3 -17.09 -21.28 0.44
CA PRO A 3 -15.71 -20.87 0.64
C PRO A 3 -14.79 -22.06 0.88
N ARG A 4 -13.59 -21.96 0.33
CA ARG A 4 -12.54 -22.97 0.50
C ARG A 4 -11.20 -22.28 0.65
N VAL A 5 -10.32 -22.92 1.42
CA VAL A 5 -8.94 -22.51 1.61
C VAL A 5 -8.03 -23.71 1.33
N GLU A 6 -6.91 -23.45 0.67
CA GLU A 6 -5.84 -24.41 0.45
C GLU A 6 -4.55 -23.84 1.04
N VAL A 7 -3.90 -24.64 1.90
CA VAL A 7 -2.62 -24.29 2.51
C VAL A 7 -1.58 -25.34 2.13
N THR A 8 -0.40 -24.88 1.74
CA THR A 8 0.78 -25.73 1.60
C THR A 8 1.87 -25.26 2.56
N ILE A 9 2.60 -26.21 3.14
CA ILE A 9 3.75 -25.96 4.00
C ILE A 9 4.96 -26.65 3.35
N ASP A 10 6.01 -25.88 3.05
CA ASP A 10 7.21 -26.33 2.32
C ASP A 10 6.87 -27.07 1.01
N GLY A 11 5.85 -26.59 0.30
CA GLY A 11 5.37 -27.16 -0.97
C GLY A 11 4.48 -28.41 -0.82
N GLN A 12 4.28 -28.92 0.40
CA GLN A 12 3.40 -30.06 0.66
C GLN A 12 2.02 -29.58 1.12
N PRO A 13 0.92 -30.08 0.53
CA PRO A 13 -0.42 -29.73 0.99
C PRO A 13 -0.66 -30.25 2.41
N VAL A 14 -1.28 -29.42 3.24
CA VAL A 14 -1.66 -29.84 4.60
C VAL A 14 -2.78 -30.88 4.57
N ALA A 15 -2.78 -31.81 5.52
CA ALA A 15 -3.68 -32.97 5.55
C ALA A 15 -5.10 -32.63 6.08
N GLY A 16 -6.03 -33.59 5.95
CA GLY A 16 -7.43 -33.44 6.39
C GLY A 16 -7.57 -33.01 7.87
N THR A 17 -6.77 -33.58 8.77
CA THR A 17 -6.77 -33.25 10.20
C THR A 17 -6.46 -31.77 10.47
N PHE A 18 -5.68 -31.11 9.61
CA PHE A 18 -5.44 -29.67 9.72
C PHE A 18 -6.72 -28.88 9.48
N TYR A 19 -7.48 -29.22 8.44
CA TYR A 19 -8.72 -28.52 8.10
C TYR A 19 -9.85 -28.82 9.09
N GLU A 20 -9.90 -30.04 9.65
CA GLU A 20 -10.82 -30.38 10.74
C GLU A 20 -10.57 -29.56 12.01
N ARG A 21 -9.30 -29.23 12.26
CA ARG A 21 -8.87 -28.45 13.43
C ARG A 21 -8.78 -26.95 13.15
N LEU A 22 -8.92 -26.51 11.91
CA LEU A 22 -8.79 -25.10 11.55
C LEU A 22 -9.89 -24.29 12.24
N LYS A 23 -9.52 -23.18 12.87
CA LYS A 23 -10.44 -22.17 13.42
C LYS A 23 -10.54 -20.98 12.47
N SER A 24 -9.39 -20.41 12.11
CA SER A 24 -9.34 -19.28 11.20
C SER A 24 -8.01 -19.19 10.47
N ILE A 25 -8.03 -18.60 9.27
CA ILE A 25 -6.84 -18.15 8.55
C ILE A 25 -7.08 -16.69 8.18
N THR A 26 -6.15 -15.84 8.56
CA THR A 26 -6.17 -14.42 8.24
C THR A 26 -4.92 -14.08 7.44
N VAL A 27 -5.10 -13.55 6.24
CA VAL A 27 -4.00 -12.99 5.44
C VAL A 27 -4.20 -11.50 5.36
N THR A 28 -3.18 -10.74 5.74
CA THR A 28 -3.23 -9.27 5.71
C THR A 28 -2.23 -8.75 4.68
N ASP A 29 -2.74 -8.12 3.63
CA ASP A 29 -1.98 -7.34 2.66
C ASP A 29 -1.99 -5.87 3.10
N LYS A 30 -0.81 -5.26 3.21
CA LYS A 30 -0.68 -3.86 3.63
C LYS A 30 0.10 -3.05 2.62
N GLU A 31 -0.37 -1.84 2.39
CA GLU A 31 0.38 -0.88 1.58
C GLU A 31 1.62 -0.41 2.38
N GLY A 32 2.78 -0.46 1.73
CA GLY A 32 4.04 0.11 2.22
C GLY A 32 4.96 -0.90 2.90
N LEU A 33 5.65 -0.43 3.96
CA LEU A 33 6.70 -1.20 4.65
C LEU A 33 6.19 -2.27 5.60
N LYS A 34 4.89 -2.33 5.87
CA LYS A 34 4.36 -3.41 6.70
C LYS A 34 4.31 -4.65 5.84
N SER A 35 5.11 -5.66 6.20
CA SER A 35 5.09 -6.95 5.52
C SER A 35 3.70 -7.56 5.57
N ASP A 36 3.31 -8.20 4.48
CA ASP A 36 2.12 -9.03 4.46
C ASP A 36 2.28 -10.14 5.50
N THR A 37 1.19 -10.45 6.21
CA THR A 37 1.19 -11.44 7.28
C THR A 37 0.17 -12.53 7.04
N VAL A 38 0.48 -13.72 7.54
CA VAL A 38 -0.48 -14.82 7.66
C VAL A 38 -0.57 -15.20 9.13
N ASP A 39 -1.79 -15.39 9.62
CA ASP A 39 -2.09 -15.90 10.95
C ASP A 39 -3.07 -17.07 10.81
N ILE A 40 -2.66 -18.23 11.28
CA ILE A 40 -3.43 -19.48 11.26
C ILE A 40 -3.73 -19.87 12.70
N GLU A 41 -5.01 -20.04 13.02
CA GLU A 41 -5.48 -20.51 14.31
C GLU A 41 -6.08 -21.91 14.18
N LEU A 42 -5.62 -22.82 15.03
CA LEU A 42 -6.00 -24.23 15.05
C LEU A 42 -6.47 -24.62 16.45
N ASN A 43 -7.45 -25.52 16.48
CA ASN A 43 -7.73 -26.31 17.66
C ASN A 43 -6.66 -27.39 17.78
N ASP A 44 -6.02 -27.49 18.93
CA ASP A 44 -5.04 -28.54 19.18
C ASP A 44 -5.49 -29.36 20.40
N GLY A 45 -4.82 -30.47 20.70
CA GLY A 45 -5.10 -31.28 21.88
C GLY A 45 -5.35 -32.76 21.60
N SER A 46 -5.47 -33.50 22.70
CA SER A 46 -5.66 -34.96 22.78
C SER A 46 -6.82 -35.47 21.91
N PRO A 47 -6.73 -36.68 21.30
CA PRO A 47 -5.64 -37.66 21.44
C PRO A 47 -4.41 -37.37 20.57
N ASP A 48 -4.59 -36.71 19.42
CA ASP A 48 -3.52 -36.46 18.46
C ASP A 48 -3.17 -34.98 18.40
N PHE A 49 -1.97 -34.61 18.83
CA PHE A 49 -1.47 -33.24 18.68
C PHE A 49 -1.05 -32.97 17.24
N LEU A 50 -1.30 -31.75 16.76
CA LEU A 50 -0.82 -31.32 15.45
C LEU A 50 0.70 -31.21 15.43
N ALA A 51 1.32 -31.66 14.33
CA ALA A 51 2.76 -31.49 14.15
C ALA A 51 3.11 -30.00 14.06
N LEU A 52 4.09 -29.57 14.86
CA LEU A 52 4.59 -28.20 14.81
C LEU A 52 5.42 -28.01 13.53
N PRO A 53 5.13 -26.99 12.70
CA PRO A 53 5.97 -26.72 11.53
C PRO A 53 7.36 -26.30 11.97
N ARG A 54 8.37 -26.55 11.13
CA ARG A 54 9.72 -26.05 11.39
C ARG A 54 9.73 -24.52 11.38
N LYS A 55 10.58 -23.91 12.22
CA LYS A 55 10.83 -22.47 12.14
C LYS A 55 11.37 -22.14 10.75
N GLY A 56 10.77 -21.16 10.09
CA GLY A 56 11.15 -20.79 8.73
C GLY A 56 10.50 -21.61 7.62
N ALA A 57 9.51 -22.46 7.90
CA ALA A 57 8.74 -23.14 6.87
C ALA A 57 8.03 -22.15 5.94
N ILE A 58 7.97 -22.47 4.64
CA ILE A 58 7.26 -21.65 3.65
C ILE A 58 5.78 -22.04 3.64
N ILE A 59 4.90 -21.09 3.92
CA ILE A 59 3.45 -21.25 3.93
C ILE A 59 2.89 -20.55 2.69
N ALA A 60 2.23 -21.28 1.79
CA ALA A 60 1.45 -20.66 0.71
C ALA A 60 -0.03 -20.85 0.98
N VAL A 61 -0.80 -19.75 0.85
CA VAL A 61 -2.24 -19.74 1.14
C VAL A 61 -3.00 -19.37 -0.11
N ARG A 62 -4.04 -20.14 -0.44
CA ARG A 62 -5.01 -19.81 -1.48
C ARG A 62 -6.41 -19.82 -0.89
N MET A 63 -7.23 -18.81 -1.20
CA MET A 63 -8.62 -18.73 -0.73
C MET A 63 -9.56 -18.48 -1.91
N GLY A 64 -10.84 -18.78 -1.73
CA GLY A 64 -11.87 -18.46 -2.72
C GLY A 64 -13.07 -19.37 -2.60
N TYR A 65 -13.73 -19.67 -3.72
CA TYR A 65 -14.99 -20.41 -3.74
C TYR A 65 -14.91 -21.59 -4.69
N GLY A 66 -15.31 -22.78 -4.21
CA GLY A 66 -15.29 -24.00 -5.02
C GLY A 66 -13.89 -24.31 -5.57
N GLN A 67 -13.74 -24.24 -6.90
CA GLN A 67 -12.46 -24.45 -7.59
C GLN A 67 -11.70 -23.15 -7.90
N ASN A 68 -12.34 -22.00 -7.71
CA ASN A 68 -11.74 -20.68 -7.99
C ASN A 68 -11.01 -20.20 -6.74
N LEU A 69 -9.75 -20.60 -6.61
CA LEU A 69 -8.88 -20.22 -5.49
C LEU A 69 -7.77 -19.26 -5.95
N GLY A 70 -7.85 -18.01 -5.48
CA GLY A 70 -6.82 -17.00 -5.67
C GLY A 70 -5.66 -17.18 -4.69
N SER A 71 -4.42 -16.99 -5.17
CA SER A 71 -3.22 -17.07 -4.33
C SER A 71 -3.09 -15.83 -3.45
N LEU A 72 -3.00 -15.96 -2.14
CA LEU A 72 -2.81 -14.79 -1.25
C LEU A 72 -1.34 -14.56 -0.90
N GLY A 73 -0.42 -15.24 -1.58
CA GLY A 73 1.02 -15.08 -1.43
C GLY A 73 1.69 -16.20 -0.64
N THR A 74 3.01 -16.05 -0.51
CA THR A 74 3.89 -16.96 0.22
C THR A 74 4.51 -16.27 1.42
N PHE A 75 4.38 -16.91 2.56
CA PHE A 75 4.83 -16.40 3.85
C PHE A 75 5.86 -17.36 4.42
N THR A 76 6.71 -16.87 5.31
CA THR A 76 7.63 -17.72 6.04
C THR A 76 7.25 -17.70 7.52
N ALA A 77 7.00 -18.88 8.08
CA ALA A 77 6.65 -19.06 9.49
C ALA A 77 7.74 -18.45 10.37
N ASP A 78 7.35 -17.54 11.27
CA ASP A 78 8.25 -16.83 12.18
C ASP A 78 7.94 -17.13 13.65
N LYS A 79 6.66 -17.25 13.99
CA LYS A 79 6.19 -17.50 15.35
C LYS A 79 5.19 -18.65 15.39
N ILE A 80 5.41 -19.56 16.33
CA ILE A 80 4.51 -20.67 16.63
C ILE A 80 4.19 -20.56 18.12
N ASN A 81 2.90 -20.45 18.45
CA ASN A 81 2.42 -20.33 19.82
C ASN A 81 1.44 -21.45 20.13
N GLY A 82 1.76 -22.29 21.11
CA GLY A 82 0.89 -23.33 21.62
C GLY A 82 0.30 -22.94 22.97
N ALA A 83 -1.03 -22.92 23.06
CA ALA A 83 -1.75 -22.91 24.33
C ALA A 83 -1.99 -24.36 24.78
N CYS A 84 -1.84 -24.64 26.07
CA CYS A 84 -2.02 -25.99 26.61
C CYS A 84 -3.40 -26.20 27.24
N LEU A 85 -3.93 -25.26 28.03
CA LEU A 85 -5.24 -25.42 28.68
C LEU A 85 -5.98 -24.07 28.65
N PRO A 86 -7.01 -23.91 27.78
CA PRO A 86 -7.42 -24.82 26.72
C PRO A 86 -6.36 -24.97 25.62
N TYR A 87 -6.30 -26.14 24.98
CA TYR A 87 -5.33 -26.40 23.92
C TYR A 87 -5.62 -25.55 22.67
N GLY A 88 -4.58 -25.03 22.04
CA GLY A 88 -4.68 -24.26 20.81
C GLY A 88 -3.32 -24.03 20.17
N LEU A 89 -3.31 -23.89 18.85
CA LEU A 89 -2.08 -23.64 18.11
C LEU A 89 -2.28 -22.43 17.20
N SER A 90 -1.36 -21.47 17.28
CA SER A 90 -1.31 -20.29 16.43
C SER A 90 0.01 -20.27 15.68
N ILE A 91 -0.06 -20.19 14.36
CA ILE A 91 1.10 -20.11 13.47
C ILE A 91 1.02 -18.76 12.76
N SER A 92 2.01 -17.91 13.00
CA SER A 92 2.17 -16.64 12.29
C SER A 92 3.34 -16.72 11.31
N GLY A 93 3.20 -16.00 10.21
CA GLY A 93 4.24 -15.83 9.20
C GLY A 93 4.24 -14.44 8.59
N LYS A 94 5.38 -14.06 8.05
CA LYS A 94 5.58 -12.79 7.32
C LYS A 94 6.05 -13.09 5.91
N ALA A 95 5.76 -12.20 4.96
CA ALA A 95 6.30 -12.29 3.61
C ALA A 95 7.82 -12.57 3.62
N VAL A 96 8.25 -13.46 2.72
CA VAL A 96 9.63 -13.98 2.62
C VAL A 96 10.66 -12.84 2.51
N ASP A 97 10.23 -11.74 1.93
CA ASP A 97 11.03 -10.63 1.42
C ASP A 97 11.83 -9.83 2.47
N PHE A 98 11.49 -9.91 3.75
CA PHE A 98 12.13 -9.11 4.81
C PHE A 98 13.29 -9.82 5.55
N ARG A 99 13.80 -10.93 5.03
CA ARG A 99 14.78 -11.78 5.74
C ARG A 99 16.24 -11.60 5.34
N SER A 100 16.57 -10.85 4.29
CA SER A 100 18.00 -10.65 3.95
C SER A 100 18.69 -9.84 5.06
N GLY A 101 19.81 -10.34 5.56
CA GLY A 101 20.54 -9.73 6.69
C GLY A 101 20.95 -8.28 6.40
N LYS A 102 21.39 -8.01 5.18
CA LYS A 102 21.81 -6.68 4.71
C LYS A 102 20.70 -5.63 4.73
N LEU A 103 19.43 -6.02 4.61
CA LEU A 103 18.32 -5.07 4.69
C LEU A 103 18.09 -4.55 6.11
N LYS A 104 18.42 -5.36 7.12
CA LYS A 104 18.21 -5.06 8.55
C LYS A 104 19.47 -4.53 9.24
N GLU A 105 20.62 -4.83 8.70
CA GLU A 105 21.91 -4.33 9.16
C GLU A 105 21.97 -2.81 9.04
N ARG A 106 22.44 -2.14 10.09
CA ARG A 106 22.70 -0.69 10.09
C ARG A 106 23.98 -0.45 9.31
N GLN A 107 23.96 0.53 8.43
CA GLN A 107 25.08 0.84 7.55
C GLN A 107 25.39 2.34 7.59
N GLU A 108 26.64 2.66 7.27
CA GLU A 108 27.13 4.02 7.10
C GLU A 108 27.73 4.18 5.71
N ARG A 109 27.11 5.02 4.89
CA ARG A 109 27.56 5.34 3.53
C ARG A 109 26.91 6.62 3.02
N ALA A 110 27.44 7.17 1.95
CA ALA A 110 26.85 8.33 1.29
C ALA A 110 26.93 8.18 -0.23
N TRP A 111 26.01 8.87 -0.91
CA TRP A 111 25.98 8.99 -2.35
C TRP A 111 26.10 10.46 -2.73
N ASP A 112 26.87 10.73 -3.77
CA ASP A 112 27.12 12.06 -4.34
C ASP A 112 26.68 12.06 -5.80
N LYS A 113 25.84 13.03 -6.19
CA LYS A 113 25.27 13.17 -7.54
C LYS A 113 24.66 11.89 -8.10
N LYS A 114 23.87 11.20 -7.27
CA LYS A 114 23.21 9.95 -7.65
C LYS A 114 21.71 10.13 -7.76
N SER A 115 21.13 9.47 -8.77
CA SER A 115 19.67 9.43 -8.90
C SER A 115 19.05 8.53 -7.83
N LEU A 116 17.80 8.81 -7.48
CA LEU A 116 17.01 7.94 -6.61
C LEU A 116 16.91 6.54 -7.21
N GLY A 117 16.79 6.44 -8.54
CA GLY A 117 16.81 5.17 -9.27
C GLY A 117 18.09 4.36 -9.02
N ASP A 118 19.25 5.01 -9.13
CA ASP A 118 20.56 4.36 -8.90
C ASP A 118 20.70 3.87 -7.46
N ILE A 119 20.32 4.69 -6.48
CA ILE A 119 20.43 4.37 -5.05
C ILE A 119 19.55 3.16 -4.72
N VAL A 120 18.28 3.17 -5.14
CA VAL A 120 17.33 2.10 -4.87
C VAL A 120 17.76 0.80 -5.58
N SER A 121 18.24 0.90 -6.82
CA SER A 121 18.74 -0.27 -7.59
C SER A 121 19.96 -0.89 -6.92
N GLN A 122 20.93 -0.07 -6.49
CA GLN A 122 22.10 -0.56 -5.77
C GLN A 122 21.71 -1.34 -4.49
N ILE A 123 20.76 -0.80 -3.71
CA ILE A 123 20.28 -1.47 -2.47
C ILE A 123 19.53 -2.78 -2.79
N ALA A 124 18.76 -2.79 -3.89
CA ALA A 124 18.05 -3.99 -4.35
C ALA A 124 19.06 -5.10 -4.71
N ASP A 125 20.07 -4.78 -5.52
CA ASP A 125 21.10 -5.72 -5.97
C ASP A 125 21.90 -6.29 -4.80
N GLU A 126 22.31 -5.44 -3.85
CA GLU A 126 23.01 -5.86 -2.63
C GLU A 126 22.21 -6.86 -1.80
N SER A 127 20.88 -6.78 -1.89
CA SER A 127 19.91 -7.59 -1.16
C SER A 127 19.39 -8.79 -1.96
N GLY A 128 19.84 -8.97 -3.21
CA GLY A 128 19.39 -10.02 -4.12
C GLY A 128 17.94 -9.85 -4.60
N LEU A 129 17.46 -8.61 -4.67
CA LEU A 129 16.11 -8.25 -5.11
C LEU A 129 16.16 -7.60 -6.50
N THR A 130 15.12 -7.80 -7.29
CA THR A 130 14.97 -7.10 -8.58
C THR A 130 14.30 -5.73 -8.35
N PRO A 131 14.91 -4.59 -8.71
CA PRO A 131 14.29 -3.29 -8.55
C PRO A 131 13.14 -3.09 -9.55
N ALA A 132 12.05 -2.49 -9.09
CA ALA A 132 10.95 -1.99 -9.91
C ALA A 132 10.59 -0.59 -9.41
N ILE A 133 10.98 0.44 -10.18
CA ILE A 133 10.97 1.83 -9.75
C ILE A 133 10.13 2.64 -10.74
N ASP A 134 9.25 3.49 -10.22
CA ASP A 134 8.49 4.45 -11.03
C ASP A 134 9.44 5.40 -11.78
N SER A 135 9.18 5.60 -13.06
CA SER A 135 10.07 6.34 -13.96
C SER A 135 10.30 7.78 -13.53
N ASP A 136 9.30 8.45 -12.95
CA ASP A 136 9.45 9.86 -12.57
C ASP A 136 10.19 10.01 -11.24
N LEU A 137 9.92 9.10 -10.29
CA LEU A 137 10.70 9.05 -9.05
C LEU A 137 12.17 8.73 -9.34
N SER A 138 12.45 7.84 -10.30
CA SER A 138 13.82 7.42 -10.63
C SER A 138 14.72 8.57 -11.08
N LYS A 139 14.16 9.62 -11.70
CA LYS A 139 14.91 10.75 -12.31
C LYS A 139 15.45 11.75 -11.29
N PHE A 140 14.93 11.78 -10.06
CA PHE A 140 15.37 12.75 -9.06
C PHE A 140 16.84 12.52 -8.70
N VAL A 141 17.69 13.54 -8.83
CA VAL A 141 19.12 13.46 -8.51
C VAL A 141 19.39 14.13 -7.18
N TYR A 142 20.04 13.42 -6.28
CA TYR A 142 20.56 13.98 -5.05
C TYR A 142 21.94 14.58 -5.29
N ASP A 143 22.14 15.84 -4.90
CA ASP A 143 23.48 16.42 -4.80
C ASP A 143 24.32 15.59 -3.83
N TRP A 144 23.80 15.36 -2.63
CA TRP A 144 24.41 14.48 -1.65
C TRP A 144 23.34 13.88 -0.73
N ILE A 145 23.46 12.59 -0.41
CA ILE A 145 22.62 11.96 0.61
C ILE A 145 23.38 10.88 1.38
N GLY A 146 23.29 10.95 2.72
CA GLY A 146 23.93 10.00 3.63
C GLY A 146 22.93 9.02 4.25
N GLN A 147 23.31 7.75 4.29
CA GLN A 147 22.77 6.74 5.21
C GLN A 147 23.71 6.69 6.42
N GLN A 148 23.26 7.21 7.56
CA GLN A 148 24.06 7.31 8.78
C GLN A 148 23.47 6.43 9.86
N ASP A 149 24.19 5.36 10.20
CA ASP A 149 23.78 4.37 11.19
C ASP A 149 22.30 3.96 11.01
N GLU A 150 21.94 3.65 9.76
CA GLU A 150 20.55 3.44 9.36
C GLU A 150 20.49 2.14 8.57
N SER A 151 19.45 1.32 8.76
CA SER A 151 19.28 0.11 7.95
C SER A 151 18.76 0.46 6.56
N ASN A 152 19.07 -0.37 5.55
CA ASN A 152 18.58 -0.16 4.20
C ASN A 152 17.04 -0.04 4.15
N LEU A 153 16.31 -0.80 4.99
CA LEU A 153 14.86 -0.66 5.13
C LEU A 153 14.44 0.73 5.63
N HIS A 154 15.12 1.26 6.64
CA HIS A 154 14.78 2.57 7.19
C HIS A 154 15.16 3.69 6.22
N PHE A 155 16.29 3.55 5.53
CA PHE A 155 16.75 4.50 4.52
C PHE A 155 15.81 4.54 3.31
N LEU A 156 15.42 3.39 2.76
CA LEU A 156 14.42 3.31 1.68
C LEU A 156 13.06 3.89 2.11
N ARG A 157 12.65 3.68 3.37
CA ARG A 157 11.45 4.33 3.92
C ARG A 157 11.58 5.84 3.92
N ARG A 158 12.72 6.35 4.38
CA ARG A 158 12.98 7.79 4.44
C ARG A 158 12.91 8.40 3.05
N LEU A 159 13.53 7.76 2.06
CA LEU A 159 13.45 8.17 0.65
C LEU A 159 12.01 8.16 0.14
N ALA A 160 11.26 7.09 0.38
CA ALA A 160 9.85 7.01 -0.01
C ALA A 160 9.02 8.14 0.63
N GLN A 161 9.22 8.43 1.90
CA GLN A 161 8.51 9.52 2.59
C GLN A 161 8.83 10.90 2.01
N ARG A 162 10.11 11.15 1.65
CA ARG A 162 10.54 12.43 1.03
C ARG A 162 9.94 12.65 -0.36
N HIS A 163 9.64 11.58 -1.07
CA HIS A 163 9.15 11.62 -2.46
C HIS A 163 7.66 11.31 -2.63
N ASN A 164 6.89 11.23 -1.54
CA ASN A 164 5.51 10.69 -1.57
C ASN A 164 5.44 9.33 -2.29
N GLY A 165 6.48 8.53 -2.12
CA GLY A 165 6.62 7.21 -2.68
C GLY A 165 6.10 6.13 -1.75
N LEU A 166 5.88 4.96 -2.34
CA LEU A 166 5.58 3.70 -1.73
C LEU A 166 6.80 2.80 -1.90
N PHE A 167 7.36 2.34 -0.80
CA PHE A 167 8.37 1.28 -0.79
C PHE A 167 7.74 0.00 -0.24
N SER A 168 7.84 -1.09 -1.01
CA SER A 168 7.43 -2.44 -0.58
C SER A 168 8.38 -3.48 -1.19
N ILE A 169 8.44 -4.66 -0.58
CA ILE A 169 9.16 -5.80 -1.16
C ILE A 169 8.15 -6.94 -1.31
N LYS A 170 7.95 -7.39 -2.54
CA LYS A 170 7.00 -8.45 -2.87
C LYS A 170 7.62 -9.38 -3.92
N GLN A 171 7.57 -10.69 -3.66
CA GLN A 171 7.98 -11.73 -4.62
C GLN A 171 9.42 -11.57 -5.13
N GLY A 172 10.36 -11.23 -4.25
CA GLY A 172 11.77 -10.99 -4.63
C GLY A 172 12.00 -9.70 -5.42
N ARG A 173 11.00 -8.82 -5.53
CA ARG A 173 11.12 -7.50 -6.16
C ARG A 173 11.06 -6.39 -5.12
N LEU A 174 11.92 -5.40 -5.30
CA LEU A 174 11.91 -4.15 -4.55
C LEU A 174 11.06 -3.13 -5.32
N LEU A 175 9.86 -2.85 -4.84
CA LEU A 175 8.92 -1.92 -5.46
C LEU A 175 9.12 -0.51 -4.88
N PHE A 176 9.30 0.48 -5.74
CA PHE A 176 9.39 1.90 -5.38
C PHE A 176 8.52 2.74 -6.31
N SER A 177 7.27 3.02 -5.93
CA SER A 177 6.27 3.69 -6.79
C SER A 177 5.70 4.95 -6.16
N LYS A 178 4.84 5.70 -6.85
CA LYS A 178 4.12 6.84 -6.27
C LYS A 178 2.99 6.36 -5.36
N LEU A 179 2.95 6.86 -4.12
CA LEU A 179 1.94 6.49 -3.14
C LEU A 179 0.57 7.06 -3.52
N GLY A 180 -0.47 6.23 -3.50
CA GLY A 180 -1.83 6.65 -3.83
C GLY A 180 -2.11 6.94 -5.31
N SER A 181 -1.22 6.53 -6.20
CA SER A 181 -1.39 6.67 -7.66
C SER A 181 -2.43 5.70 -8.25
N GLY A 182 -2.75 4.61 -7.53
CA GLY A 182 -3.57 3.51 -8.04
C GLY A 182 -2.92 2.74 -9.19
N ARG A 183 -1.60 2.88 -9.34
CA ARG A 183 -0.77 2.22 -10.36
C ARG A 183 0.27 1.31 -9.70
N SER A 184 0.63 0.24 -10.38
CA SER A 184 1.75 -0.62 -9.99
C SER A 184 3.08 0.13 -10.16
N ALA A 185 4.18 -0.44 -9.67
CA ALA A 185 5.52 0.13 -9.88
C ALA A 185 5.94 0.17 -11.36
N SER A 186 5.35 -0.69 -12.20
CA SER A 186 5.51 -0.70 -13.65
C SER A 186 4.63 0.35 -14.36
N GLY A 187 3.82 1.12 -13.61
CA GLY A 187 2.93 2.15 -14.13
C GLY A 187 1.57 1.63 -14.61
N ASN A 188 1.31 0.32 -14.49
CA ASN A 188 0.05 -0.29 -14.92
C ASN A 188 -1.08 -0.03 -13.92
N ASN A 189 -2.30 0.18 -14.42
CA ASN A 189 -3.46 0.39 -13.55
C ASN A 189 -3.80 -0.90 -12.79
N ILE A 190 -3.89 -0.80 -11.45
CA ILE A 190 -4.21 -1.93 -10.56
C ILE A 190 -5.68 -2.37 -10.74
N GLY A 191 -6.52 -1.46 -11.23
CA GLY A 191 -7.97 -1.61 -11.34
C GLY A 191 -8.68 -1.24 -10.05
N SER A 192 -9.86 -0.66 -10.17
CA SER A 192 -10.66 -0.18 -9.04
C SER A 192 -11.54 -1.27 -8.44
N VAL A 193 -11.70 -1.22 -7.12
CA VAL A 193 -12.72 -1.99 -6.39
C VAL A 193 -13.94 -1.10 -6.18
N ILE A 194 -15.08 -1.48 -6.78
CA ILE A 194 -16.35 -0.77 -6.61
C ILE A 194 -17.23 -1.57 -5.65
N VAL A 195 -17.43 -1.04 -4.45
CA VAL A 195 -18.23 -1.69 -3.40
C VAL A 195 -19.68 -1.23 -3.50
N THR A 196 -20.58 -2.19 -3.64
CA THR A 196 -22.04 -1.98 -3.68
C THR A 196 -22.71 -2.55 -2.42
N PRO A 197 -23.96 -2.15 -2.10
CA PRO A 197 -24.66 -2.60 -0.89
C PRO A 197 -24.72 -4.11 -0.71
N GLU A 198 -24.85 -4.87 -1.81
CA GLU A 198 -24.95 -6.33 -1.80
C GLU A 198 -23.66 -7.02 -1.35
N MET A 199 -22.52 -6.35 -1.50
CA MET A 199 -21.20 -6.87 -1.13
C MET A 199 -20.88 -6.63 0.35
N VAL A 200 -21.50 -5.63 0.97
CA VAL A 200 -21.15 -5.12 2.30
C VAL A 200 -21.80 -5.95 3.40
N GLN A 201 -21.01 -6.33 4.40
CA GLN A 201 -21.55 -6.91 5.62
C GLN A 201 -22.25 -5.83 6.45
N LEU A 202 -23.50 -6.10 6.85
CA LEU A 202 -24.33 -5.16 7.62
C LEU A 202 -23.59 -4.65 8.88
N GLY A 203 -23.56 -3.32 9.05
CA GLY A 203 -22.95 -2.66 10.21
C GLY A 203 -21.41 -2.59 10.21
N SER A 204 -20.75 -3.10 9.16
CA SER A 204 -19.27 -3.06 9.06
C SER A 204 -18.73 -1.75 8.49
N LEU A 205 -19.48 -1.10 7.58
CA LEU A 205 -19.01 0.09 6.88
C LEU A 205 -18.96 1.31 7.79
N LYS A 206 -17.79 1.95 7.83
CA LYS A 206 -17.53 3.22 8.51
C LYS A 206 -16.71 4.12 7.61
N PHE A 207 -16.95 5.42 7.70
CA PHE A 207 -16.07 6.43 7.11
C PHE A 207 -15.96 7.60 8.07
N ASP A 208 -14.78 8.19 8.09
CA ASP A 208 -14.45 9.34 8.91
C ASP A 208 -13.92 10.45 7.99
N ILE A 209 -14.39 11.66 8.24
CA ILE A 209 -13.89 12.89 7.61
C ILE A 209 -13.30 13.72 8.74
N GLY A 210 -12.00 13.95 8.68
CA GLY A 210 -11.23 14.63 9.69
C GLY A 210 -10.75 16.00 9.23
N ASP A 211 -11.08 17.05 9.98
CA ASP A 211 -10.53 18.39 9.79
C ASP A 211 -9.20 18.61 10.53
N ARG A 212 -8.82 17.68 11.43
CA ARG A 212 -7.66 17.84 12.32
C ARG A 212 -6.31 17.91 11.58
N THR A 213 -6.27 17.45 10.33
CA THR A 213 -5.08 17.45 9.47
C THR A 213 -5.09 18.57 8.43
N LYS A 214 -6.02 19.53 8.51
CA LYS A 214 -6.07 20.67 7.60
C LYS A 214 -5.00 21.70 7.96
N TYR A 215 -4.00 21.81 7.08
CA TYR A 215 -2.95 22.83 7.15
C TYR A 215 -2.98 23.65 5.87
N SER A 216 -2.77 24.96 5.95
CA SER A 216 -2.65 25.82 4.77
C SER A 216 -1.41 25.49 3.97
N LYS A 217 -0.30 25.36 4.69
CA LYS A 217 1.03 25.19 4.12
C LYS A 217 1.84 24.19 4.91
N VAL A 218 2.74 23.52 4.20
CA VAL A 218 3.84 22.77 4.77
C VAL A 218 5.13 23.51 4.53
N VAL A 219 5.91 23.73 5.58
CA VAL A 219 7.22 24.39 5.49
C VAL A 219 8.32 23.39 5.77
N ALA A 220 9.22 23.25 4.81
CA ALA A 220 10.48 22.52 4.93
C ALA A 220 11.64 23.52 5.07
N TYR A 221 12.78 23.03 5.56
CA TYR A 221 13.97 23.86 5.76
C TYR A 221 15.17 23.19 5.14
N TYR A 222 16.02 23.97 4.48
CA TYR A 222 17.38 23.54 4.15
C TYR A 222 18.39 24.55 4.72
N GLN A 223 19.63 24.09 4.90
CA GLN A 223 20.73 24.93 5.34
C GLN A 223 21.53 25.38 4.12
N ASP A 224 21.50 26.67 3.81
CA ASP A 224 22.34 27.27 2.77
C ASP A 224 23.75 27.44 3.36
N SER A 225 24.69 26.59 2.92
CA SER A 225 26.08 26.60 3.39
C SER A 225 26.83 27.86 2.97
N ASP A 226 26.45 28.47 1.85
CA ASP A 226 27.13 29.64 1.30
C ASP A 226 26.73 30.91 2.07
N LYS A 227 25.46 30.98 2.49
CA LYS A 227 24.91 32.09 3.28
C LYS A 227 24.95 31.86 4.79
N ALA A 228 25.27 30.65 5.23
CA ALA A 228 25.16 30.21 6.63
C ALA A 228 23.78 30.51 7.24
N GLN A 229 22.73 30.33 6.44
CA GLN A 229 21.36 30.67 6.81
C GLN A 229 20.40 29.50 6.57
N ARG A 230 19.44 29.38 7.47
CA ARG A 230 18.30 28.49 7.30
C ARG A 230 17.29 29.15 6.37
N VAL A 231 17.00 28.49 5.25
CA VAL A 231 16.02 28.96 4.27
C VAL A 231 14.76 28.10 4.38
N GLU A 232 13.60 28.74 4.44
CA GLU A 232 12.29 28.10 4.51
C GLU A 232 11.73 27.93 3.09
N ILE A 233 11.23 26.74 2.76
CA ILE A 233 10.50 26.45 1.52
C ILE A 233 9.08 26.06 1.89
N GLU A 234 8.10 26.69 1.26
CA GLU A 234 6.68 26.47 1.51
C GLU A 234 6.04 25.71 0.35
N ALA A 235 5.23 24.69 0.68
CA ALA A 235 4.34 24.04 -0.26
C ALA A 235 2.89 24.22 0.21
N ASP A 236 2.01 24.55 -0.72
CA ASP A 236 0.57 24.66 -0.44
C ASP A 236 -0.03 23.28 -0.16
N ALA A 237 -0.85 23.19 0.89
CA ALA A 237 -1.53 21.96 1.29
C ALA A 237 -3.04 22.06 1.04
N ASP A 238 -3.78 22.75 1.91
CA ASP A 238 -5.21 22.96 1.76
C ASP A 238 -5.58 24.43 1.90
N ALA A 239 -6.33 24.98 0.94
CA ALA A 239 -6.67 26.40 0.92
C ALA A 239 -7.52 26.83 2.14
N ASP A 240 -8.26 25.90 2.75
CA ASP A 240 -9.12 26.15 3.90
C ASP A 240 -8.42 25.90 5.26
N GLY A 241 -7.12 25.58 5.24
CA GLY A 241 -6.35 25.35 6.46
C GLY A 241 -5.95 26.65 7.17
N GLU A 242 -6.03 26.67 8.50
CA GLU A 242 -5.63 27.86 9.30
C GLU A 242 -4.19 27.77 9.82
N SER A 243 -3.63 26.57 9.89
CA SER A 243 -2.32 26.30 10.51
C SER A 243 -1.25 25.94 9.49
N VAL A 244 0.01 26.24 9.83
CA VAL A 244 1.18 25.86 9.03
C VAL A 244 1.89 24.67 9.68
N TYR A 245 2.12 23.60 8.92
CA TYR A 245 2.89 22.46 9.38
C TYR A 245 4.38 22.65 9.09
N ARG A 246 5.24 22.61 10.11
CA ARG A 246 6.69 22.77 9.95
C ARG A 246 7.38 21.41 10.06
N ILE A 247 8.09 20.98 9.03
CA ILE A 247 8.88 19.74 9.06
C ILE A 247 10.10 19.99 9.97
N PRO A 248 10.31 19.18 11.04
CA PRO A 248 11.39 19.43 11.99
C PRO A 248 12.80 19.21 11.41
N GLU A 249 12.91 18.28 10.46
CA GLU A 249 14.18 17.83 9.89
C GLU A 249 14.68 18.80 8.82
N PRO A 250 15.98 19.17 8.82
CA PRO A 250 16.58 19.92 7.73
C PRO A 250 16.91 19.01 6.54
N PHE A 251 16.82 19.58 5.35
CA PHE A 251 17.19 18.94 4.07
C PHE A 251 18.50 19.49 3.53
N SER A 252 19.12 18.74 2.62
CA SER A 252 20.44 19.06 2.07
C SER A 252 20.37 20.04 0.90
N SER A 253 19.26 20.04 0.14
CA SER A 253 19.07 20.93 -1.02
C SER A 253 17.68 21.57 -1.01
N PRO A 254 17.51 22.71 -1.72
CA PRO A 254 16.19 23.32 -1.89
C PRO A 254 15.20 22.39 -2.60
N ASP A 255 15.64 21.66 -3.64
CA ASP A 255 14.79 20.75 -4.40
C ASP A 255 14.30 19.57 -3.54
N GLU A 256 15.16 19.05 -2.66
CA GLU A 256 14.78 18.01 -1.71
C GLU A 256 13.74 18.52 -0.69
N ALA A 257 13.95 19.72 -0.16
CA ALA A 257 13.01 20.36 0.76
C ALA A 257 11.64 20.60 0.12
N ASP A 258 11.60 21.09 -1.13
CA ASP A 258 10.35 21.27 -1.88
C ASP A 258 9.61 19.94 -2.07
N LYS A 259 10.30 18.89 -2.55
CA LYS A 259 9.69 17.56 -2.71
C LYS A 259 9.16 17.00 -1.39
N ALA A 260 9.91 17.14 -0.30
CA ALA A 260 9.48 16.67 1.01
C ALA A 260 8.28 17.47 1.55
N ALA A 261 8.22 18.78 1.32
CA ALA A 261 7.09 19.62 1.69
C ALA A 261 5.82 19.21 0.91
N GLN A 262 5.92 19.04 -0.40
CA GLN A 262 4.84 18.56 -1.25
C GLN A 262 4.37 17.15 -0.86
N ALA A 263 5.31 16.25 -0.55
CA ALA A 263 5.00 14.90 -0.10
C ALA A 263 4.23 14.88 1.21
N LYS A 264 4.63 15.74 2.15
CA LYS A 264 3.95 15.88 3.43
C LYS A 264 2.57 16.50 3.28
N ALA A 265 2.41 17.49 2.40
CA ALA A 265 1.10 18.08 2.07
C ALA A 265 0.13 17.02 1.54
N LYS A 266 0.56 16.19 0.59
CA LYS A 266 -0.22 15.05 0.08
C LYS A 266 -0.57 14.05 1.17
N SER A 267 0.38 13.71 2.04
CA SER A 267 0.13 12.82 3.17
C SER A 267 -0.89 13.37 4.17
N LEU A 268 -0.93 14.69 4.39
CA LEU A 268 -1.92 15.33 5.25
C LEU A 268 -3.31 15.27 4.61
N LYS A 269 -3.40 15.55 3.30
CA LYS A 269 -4.65 15.48 2.54
C LYS A 269 -5.24 14.07 2.51
N ARG A 270 -4.43 13.02 2.32
CA ARG A 270 -4.90 11.63 2.46
C ARG A 270 -5.39 11.28 3.87
N GLY A 271 -4.92 12.01 4.88
CA GLY A 271 -5.31 11.85 6.29
C GLY A 271 -6.65 12.50 6.64
N GLU A 272 -7.20 13.34 5.77
CA GLU A 272 -8.49 14.03 5.99
C GLU A 272 -9.69 13.10 5.82
N GLY A 273 -9.52 11.93 5.20
CA GLY A 273 -10.59 10.96 5.04
C GLY A 273 -10.10 9.53 5.21
N SER A 274 -10.89 8.72 5.90
CA SER A 274 -10.64 7.28 5.98
C SER A 274 -11.94 6.49 5.88
N THR A 275 -11.83 5.25 5.45
CA THR A 275 -12.97 4.34 5.33
C THR A 275 -12.56 2.93 5.74
N SER A 276 -13.50 2.18 6.29
CA SER A 276 -13.34 0.76 6.57
C SER A 276 -14.63 0.02 6.26
N VAL A 277 -14.54 -1.15 5.64
CA VAL A 277 -15.69 -1.96 5.26
C VAL A 277 -15.31 -3.43 5.24
N THR A 278 -16.23 -4.28 5.69
CA THR A 278 -16.12 -5.73 5.50
C THR A 278 -17.00 -6.12 4.33
N VAL A 279 -16.41 -6.78 3.33
CA VAL A 279 -17.13 -7.31 2.17
C VAL A 279 -17.11 -8.82 2.12
N ILE A 280 -18.00 -9.39 1.31
CA ILE A 280 -17.93 -10.80 0.88
C ILE A 280 -16.52 -11.05 0.35
N GLY A 281 -15.91 -12.17 0.76
CA GLY A 281 -14.51 -12.42 0.50
C GLY A 281 -14.17 -12.40 -0.99
N ASP A 282 -13.20 -11.57 -1.36
CA ASP A 282 -12.68 -11.51 -2.72
C ASP A 282 -11.16 -11.41 -2.66
N THR A 283 -10.48 -12.43 -3.18
CA THR A 283 -9.02 -12.49 -3.24
C THR A 283 -8.40 -11.54 -4.25
N SER A 284 -9.21 -10.89 -5.10
CA SER A 284 -8.71 -9.85 -5.99
C SER A 284 -8.30 -8.62 -5.18
N ILE A 285 -9.06 -8.24 -4.15
CA ILE A 285 -8.85 -7.01 -3.39
C ILE A 285 -7.45 -7.00 -2.77
N CYS A 286 -6.70 -5.92 -3.01
CA CYS A 286 -5.30 -5.79 -2.61
C CYS A 286 -5.00 -4.35 -2.21
N ALA A 287 -3.96 -4.17 -1.40
CA ALA A 287 -3.53 -2.85 -0.98
C ALA A 287 -2.94 -2.04 -2.16
N GLY A 288 -3.11 -0.71 -2.11
CA GLY A 288 -2.75 0.23 -3.19
C GLY A 288 -3.79 0.36 -4.31
N ALA A 289 -4.81 -0.51 -4.37
CA ALA A 289 -5.88 -0.40 -5.36
C ALA A 289 -6.83 0.77 -5.05
N PRO A 290 -7.38 1.45 -6.07
CA PRO A 290 -8.47 2.40 -5.87
C PRO A 290 -9.74 1.73 -5.33
N LEU A 291 -10.42 2.40 -4.41
CA LEU A 291 -11.66 1.98 -3.78
C LEU A 291 -12.72 3.05 -3.99
N LEU A 292 -13.88 2.64 -4.51
CA LEU A 292 -15.06 3.46 -4.73
C LEU A 292 -16.28 2.79 -4.13
N TYR A 293 -17.24 3.59 -3.68
CA TYR A 293 -18.56 3.13 -3.26
C TYR A 293 -19.62 3.53 -4.28
N ALA A 294 -20.64 2.70 -4.45
CA ALA A 294 -21.76 2.99 -5.34
C ALA A 294 -23.09 2.51 -4.73
N GLY A 295 -24.06 3.43 -4.60
CA GLY A 295 -25.41 3.12 -4.12
C GLY A 295 -25.51 2.86 -2.62
N ILE A 296 -24.50 3.25 -1.84
CA ILE A 296 -24.44 3.04 -0.39
C ILE A 296 -25.02 4.24 0.34
N ARG A 297 -24.45 5.42 0.09
CA ARG A 297 -24.83 6.66 0.77
C ARG A 297 -24.42 7.87 -0.06
N PRO A 298 -25.35 8.83 -0.31
CA PRO A 298 -24.99 10.12 -0.87
C PRO A 298 -23.87 10.79 -0.07
N GLY A 299 -22.82 11.23 -0.75
CA GLY A 299 -21.63 11.85 -0.17
C GLY A 299 -20.48 10.91 0.17
N LEU A 300 -20.70 9.60 0.18
CA LEU A 300 -19.64 8.57 0.15
C LEU A 300 -19.48 7.99 -1.26
N ASP A 301 -20.59 7.85 -1.97
CA ASP A 301 -20.61 7.28 -3.31
C ASP A 301 -19.76 8.10 -4.29
N GLY A 302 -18.87 7.43 -5.01
CA GLY A 302 -17.95 8.03 -5.98
C GLY A 302 -16.72 8.74 -5.38
N VAL A 303 -16.61 8.85 -4.05
CA VAL A 303 -15.44 9.45 -3.39
C VAL A 303 -14.21 8.54 -3.58
N PRO A 304 -13.07 9.05 -4.06
CA PRO A 304 -11.91 8.24 -4.36
C PRO A 304 -11.11 7.92 -3.09
N TYR A 305 -11.06 6.64 -2.71
CA TYR A 305 -10.17 6.12 -1.67
C TYR A 305 -9.08 5.23 -2.29
N ILE A 306 -7.98 5.03 -1.57
CA ILE A 306 -6.94 4.04 -1.87
C ILE A 306 -6.89 3.05 -0.71
N ILE A 307 -6.83 1.75 -1.01
CA ILE A 307 -6.80 0.68 -0.01
C ILE A 307 -5.44 0.67 0.70
N ASP A 308 -5.42 0.96 2.00
CA ASP A 308 -4.24 0.92 2.87
C ASP A 308 -3.97 -0.50 3.41
N THR A 309 -5.03 -1.26 3.69
CA THR A 309 -4.94 -2.65 4.16
C THR A 309 -6.13 -3.45 3.63
N ALA A 310 -5.84 -4.66 3.12
CA ALA A 310 -6.82 -5.68 2.76
C ALA A 310 -6.57 -6.93 3.62
N THR A 311 -7.55 -7.34 4.41
CA THR A 311 -7.46 -8.49 5.31
C THR A 311 -8.43 -9.57 4.88
N HIS A 312 -7.92 -10.63 4.28
CA HIS A 312 -8.70 -11.80 3.86
C HIS A 312 -8.82 -12.78 5.03
N LYS A 313 -10.05 -13.07 5.45
CA LYS A 313 -10.32 -13.93 6.59
C LYS A 313 -11.21 -15.10 6.20
N TYR A 314 -10.66 -16.30 6.36
CA TYR A 314 -11.41 -17.55 6.29
C TYR A 314 -11.66 -18.05 7.71
N VAL A 315 -12.91 -18.31 8.06
CA VAL A 315 -13.30 -18.90 9.35
C VAL A 315 -13.91 -20.28 9.11
N ALA A 316 -13.57 -21.22 9.99
CA ALA A 316 -14.17 -22.54 10.03
C ALA A 316 -15.70 -22.43 10.06
N LYS A 317 -16.39 -23.32 9.34
CA LYS A 317 -17.82 -23.24 8.95
C LYS A 317 -18.10 -22.47 7.66
N GLY A 318 -17.06 -22.10 6.91
CA GLY A 318 -17.19 -21.66 5.52
C GLY A 318 -17.60 -20.20 5.39
N THR A 319 -17.10 -19.32 6.25
CA THR A 319 -17.23 -17.87 6.09
C THR A 319 -15.93 -17.32 5.52
N PHE A 320 -16.01 -16.60 4.40
CA PHE A 320 -14.89 -15.87 3.81
C PHE A 320 -15.28 -14.41 3.64
N THR A 321 -14.53 -13.53 4.30
CA THR A 321 -14.71 -12.08 4.27
C THR A 321 -13.40 -11.40 3.91
N THR A 322 -13.50 -10.16 3.43
CA THR A 322 -12.34 -9.28 3.25
C THR A 322 -12.61 -7.96 3.94
N ASP A 323 -11.80 -7.65 4.95
CA ASP A 323 -11.84 -6.37 5.64
C ASP A 323 -10.92 -5.39 4.89
N ILE A 324 -11.50 -4.29 4.43
CA ILE A 324 -10.82 -3.25 3.67
C ILE A 324 -10.71 -2.02 4.56
N SER A 325 -9.53 -1.42 4.64
CA SER A 325 -9.37 -0.06 5.14
C SER A 325 -8.70 0.80 4.07
N GLY A 326 -9.24 1.99 3.83
CA GLY A 326 -8.73 2.92 2.84
C GLY A 326 -8.56 4.34 3.38
N LYS A 327 -7.70 5.11 2.70
CA LYS A 327 -7.48 6.54 2.94
C LYS A 327 -7.91 7.34 1.72
N LEU A 328 -8.29 8.59 1.94
CA LEU A 328 -8.71 9.47 0.87
C LEU A 328 -7.57 9.62 -0.16
N TYR A 329 -7.91 9.65 -1.45
CA TYR A 329 -6.97 10.05 -2.49
C TYR A 329 -6.57 11.53 -2.28
N ASP A 330 -5.34 11.92 -2.62
CA ASP A 330 -4.88 13.31 -2.41
C ASP A 330 -5.22 14.27 -3.55
N GLY A 331 -5.81 13.79 -4.64
CA GLY A 331 -6.17 14.59 -5.80
C GLY A 331 -5.07 14.71 -6.86
N LYS A 332 -3.80 14.44 -6.52
CA LYS A 332 -2.67 14.74 -7.42
C LYS A 332 -1.79 13.54 -7.76
N SER A 333 -1.67 12.55 -6.86
CA SER A 333 -0.68 11.47 -6.99
C SER A 333 -0.89 10.53 -8.18
N SER A 334 -2.08 10.55 -8.79
CA SER A 334 -2.39 9.73 -9.95
C SER A 334 -2.26 10.45 -11.30
N THR A 335 -2.08 11.78 -11.30
CA THR A 335 -2.01 12.64 -12.49
C THR A 335 -0.65 13.31 -12.66
N GLU A 336 0.15 13.44 -11.59
CA GLU A 336 1.51 13.97 -11.68
C GLU A 336 2.41 13.02 -12.49
N GLY A 337 2.89 13.49 -13.64
CA GLY A 337 3.73 12.73 -14.59
C GLY A 337 3.26 12.81 -16.05
N ASP A 338 1.99 13.18 -16.30
CA ASP A 338 1.48 13.43 -17.66
C ASP A 338 1.68 14.90 -18.11
N ASP A 339 2.06 15.80 -17.20
CA ASP A 339 2.24 17.24 -17.44
C ASP A 339 3.72 17.64 -17.41
N ASP A 340 4.54 17.05 -18.28
CA ASP A 340 5.79 17.71 -18.70
C ASP A 340 5.71 18.00 -20.21
N ASP A 341 5.60 19.31 -20.47
CA ASP A 341 5.97 20.06 -21.67
C ASP A 341 4.87 20.60 -22.61
N GLY A 342 4.94 21.91 -22.83
CA GLY A 342 4.41 22.56 -24.04
C GLY A 342 3.08 23.30 -23.93
N GLY A 343 3.14 24.58 -23.58
CA GLY A 343 2.17 25.56 -24.09
C GLY A 343 2.17 25.52 -25.62
N GLY A 344 1.17 24.88 -26.21
CA GLY A 344 1.07 24.70 -27.66
C GLY A 344 -0.31 24.24 -28.09
N SER A 345 -1.14 25.19 -28.51
CA SER A 345 -2.36 24.92 -29.27
C SER A 345 -2.05 24.00 -30.46
N SER A 346 -2.60 22.79 -30.47
CA SER A 346 -2.76 22.04 -31.72
C SER A 346 -4.03 21.20 -31.72
N ARG A 347 -4.76 21.37 -32.82
CA ARG A 347 -6.04 20.73 -33.14
C ARG A 347 -5.81 19.27 -33.55
N GLY A 348 -6.60 18.39 -32.93
CA GLY A 348 -7.27 17.23 -33.52
C GLY A 348 -6.46 16.19 -34.34
N ALA A 349 -6.42 14.96 -33.82
CA ALA A 349 -6.62 13.74 -34.62
C ALA A 349 -7.13 12.62 -33.71
N GLY A 350 -8.24 11.99 -34.10
CA GLY A 350 -9.03 11.08 -33.29
C GLY A 350 -8.40 9.71 -33.05
N GLY A 351 -8.39 9.30 -31.79
CA GLY A 351 -8.39 7.91 -31.35
C GLY A 351 -9.56 7.74 -30.38
N SER A 352 -10.41 6.75 -30.63
CA SER A 352 -11.64 6.47 -29.89
C SER A 352 -11.35 6.23 -28.40
N LYS A 353 -11.50 7.28 -27.58
CA LYS A 353 -11.67 7.16 -26.13
C LYS A 353 -13.10 6.67 -25.89
N ALA A 354 -13.25 5.49 -25.30
CA ALA A 354 -14.46 5.20 -24.56
C ALA A 354 -14.51 6.22 -23.42
N GLU A 355 -15.42 7.19 -23.51
CA GLU A 355 -15.72 8.11 -22.42
C GLU A 355 -16.33 7.30 -21.28
N THR A 356 -15.54 6.98 -20.27
CA THR A 356 -16.06 6.53 -18.98
C THR A 356 -16.76 7.73 -18.33
N GLU A 357 -18.09 7.74 -18.32
CA GLU A 357 -18.87 8.78 -17.64
C GLU A 357 -18.40 8.99 -16.20
N GLY A 358 -18.03 10.22 -15.82
CA GLY A 358 -17.71 10.59 -14.44
C GLY A 358 -16.23 10.81 -14.13
N GLY A 359 -15.30 10.50 -15.03
CA GLY A 359 -13.87 10.76 -14.84
C GLY A 359 -13.57 12.26 -14.68
N GLY A 360 -12.75 12.62 -13.70
CA GLY A 360 -12.34 14.00 -13.44
C GLY A 360 -13.40 14.87 -12.74
N LYS A 361 -14.47 14.29 -12.19
CA LYS A 361 -15.50 15.01 -11.44
C LYS A 361 -15.40 14.74 -9.94
N VAL A 362 -15.75 15.76 -9.14
CA VAL A 362 -15.94 15.60 -7.69
C VAL A 362 -17.24 14.81 -7.47
N ALA A 363 -17.20 13.87 -6.52
CA ALA A 363 -18.33 13.04 -6.18
C ALA A 363 -19.54 13.88 -5.73
N PRO A 364 -20.77 13.56 -6.18
CA PRO A 364 -21.95 14.34 -5.83
C PRO A 364 -22.26 14.21 -4.33
N ASN A 365 -22.60 15.34 -3.70
CA ASN A 365 -22.91 15.44 -2.26
C ASN A 365 -21.73 15.10 -1.32
N SER A 366 -20.50 15.03 -1.83
CA SER A 366 -19.32 14.76 -1.01
C SER A 366 -19.00 15.93 -0.08
N ALA A 367 -18.20 15.67 0.96
CA ALA A 367 -17.72 16.71 1.85
C ALA A 367 -16.89 17.77 1.09
N PRO A 368 -16.88 19.03 1.55
CA PRO A 368 -15.98 20.06 1.02
C PRO A 368 -14.51 19.60 1.06
N GLY A 369 -13.74 19.91 0.01
CA GLY A 369 -12.33 19.49 -0.09
C GLY A 369 -12.11 18.10 -0.71
N THR A 370 -13.18 17.35 -1.00
CA THR A 370 -13.07 16.03 -1.65
C THR A 370 -12.45 16.15 -3.05
N PRO A 371 -11.40 15.39 -3.38
CA PRO A 371 -10.77 15.45 -4.69
C PRO A 371 -11.62 14.79 -5.77
N ALA A 372 -11.41 15.23 -7.01
CA ALA A 372 -12.03 14.61 -8.18
C ALA A 372 -11.51 13.18 -8.40
N THR A 373 -12.41 12.30 -8.82
CA THR A 373 -12.06 10.90 -9.09
C THR A 373 -11.31 10.78 -10.42
N PRO A 374 -10.08 10.26 -10.45
CA PRO A 374 -9.33 10.07 -11.68
C PRO A 374 -10.04 9.14 -12.67
N ALA A 375 -9.94 9.39 -13.97
CA ALA A 375 -10.65 8.61 -14.99
C ALA A 375 -10.22 7.12 -15.01
N HIS A 376 -8.94 6.82 -14.74
CA HIS A 376 -8.45 5.44 -14.64
C HIS A 376 -8.88 4.74 -13.35
N PHE A 377 -9.43 5.45 -12.36
CA PHE A 377 -10.07 4.80 -11.21
C PHE A 377 -11.49 4.32 -11.54
N LEU A 378 -12.02 4.67 -12.71
CA LEU A 378 -13.32 4.21 -13.18
C LEU A 378 -13.21 3.05 -14.18
N THR A 379 -11.98 2.64 -14.53
CA THR A 379 -11.80 1.46 -15.38
C THR A 379 -11.98 0.20 -14.54
N PRO A 380 -12.93 -0.69 -14.89
CA PRO A 380 -13.08 -1.97 -14.21
C PRO A 380 -11.79 -2.78 -14.33
N ARG A 381 -11.53 -3.56 -13.29
CA ARG A 381 -10.25 -4.23 -13.06
C ARG A 381 -9.84 -5.18 -14.19
N LEU A 382 -8.58 -5.08 -14.63
CA LEU A 382 -7.89 -6.03 -15.50
C LEU A 382 -6.86 -6.80 -14.66
N GLY A 383 -7.27 -7.87 -13.97
CA GLY A 383 -6.33 -8.76 -13.28
C GLY A 383 -5.68 -8.20 -12.01
N ARG A 384 -4.70 -8.92 -11.46
CA ARG A 384 -4.01 -8.56 -10.23
C ARG A 384 -2.71 -7.78 -10.47
N THR A 385 -2.35 -6.98 -9.47
CA THR A 385 -1.17 -6.12 -9.44
C THR A 385 0.17 -6.83 -9.45
N ASP A 386 0.19 -8.12 -9.10
CA ASP A 386 1.38 -8.94 -9.02
C ASP A 386 1.74 -9.62 -10.35
N GLU A 387 0.90 -9.48 -11.38
CA GLU A 387 1.16 -10.01 -12.72
C GLU A 387 1.77 -8.99 -13.70
N ASN A 388 1.99 -7.73 -13.27
CA ASN A 388 2.54 -6.65 -14.10
C ASN A 388 3.67 -5.84 -13.45
#